data_AF-A0A940FJ46-F1
#
_entry.id   AF-A0A940FJ46-F1
#
_cell.length_a   1.000
_cell.length_b   1.000
_cell.length_c   1.000
_cell.angle_alpha   90.00
_cell.angle_beta   90.00
_cell.angle_gamma   90.00
#
_symmetry.space_group_name_H-M   'P 1'
#
loop_
_entity.id
_entity.type
_entity.pdbx_description
1 polymer ?
#
loop_
_entity_poly.entity_id
_entity_poly.type
_entity_poly.pdbx_seq_one_letter_code
_entity_poly.pdbx_strand_id
1 'polypeptide(L)'
;MNSKGYLYIILLFLYSCTASRNFVADKKYPISDLKKDYTIFRGALEEGHPGLYWFTPKDSMDKYFDEGFNSLKDSMTERQFRTSLMKVVADIKCGHTAVGFSKRYMRYLDTANLKLFPLAFKVWKDTLAVTGNLNRKDSIFTRGTVVTAINNYSSKFLIDTFFHYLNGDGNSITGKYQTLSTFGTFGVMYKNCL
;
A
#
# COMPACT_ATOMS: atom_id res chain seq x y z
N MET A 1 25.02 -21.60 53.52
CA MET A 1 24.49 -20.91 52.32
C MET A 1 23.02 -21.26 52.17
N ASN A 2 22.15 -20.26 52.13
CA ASN A 2 20.71 -20.41 52.39
C ASN A 2 19.97 -20.94 51.14
N SER A 3 19.41 -22.15 51.21
CA SER A 3 18.64 -22.79 50.12
C SER A 3 17.46 -21.94 49.63
N LYS A 4 16.95 -21.07 50.49
CA LYS A 4 15.89 -20.10 50.17
C LYS A 4 16.30 -19.07 49.11
N GLY A 5 17.58 -18.69 49.05
CA GLY A 5 18.08 -17.71 48.07
C GLY A 5 18.04 -18.21 46.63
N TYR A 6 18.32 -19.50 46.42
CA TYR A 6 18.25 -20.14 45.10
C TYR A 6 16.81 -20.24 44.58
N LEU A 7 15.83 -20.43 45.47
CA LEU A 7 14.42 -20.48 45.11
C LEU A 7 13.90 -19.13 44.59
N TYR A 8 14.34 -18.01 45.20
CA TYR A 8 13.99 -16.67 44.73
C TYR A 8 14.64 -16.32 43.38
N ILE A 9 15.86 -16.78 43.12
CA ILE A 9 16.54 -16.60 41.83
C ILE A 9 15.82 -17.39 40.73
N ILE A 10 15.41 -18.64 40.98
CA ILE A 10 14.65 -19.46 40.02
C ILE A 10 13.28 -18.84 39.71
N LEU A 11 12.59 -18.28 40.71
CA LEU A 11 11.32 -17.58 40.50
C LEU A 11 11.47 -16.31 39.65
N LEU A 12 12.58 -15.58 39.77
CA LEU A 12 12.87 -14.40 38.93
C LEU A 12 13.13 -14.76 37.46
N PHE A 13 13.69 -15.93 37.16
CA PHE A 13 13.88 -16.40 35.78
C PHE A 13 12.57 -16.83 35.09
N LEU A 14 11.54 -17.24 35.84
CA LEU A 14 10.24 -17.65 35.28
C LEU A 14 9.35 -16.48 34.85
N TYR A 15 9.62 -15.25 35.32
CA TYR A 15 8.88 -14.05 34.92
C TYR A 15 9.45 -13.36 33.66
N SER A 16 10.58 -13.82 33.13
CA SER A 16 11.24 -13.18 31.99
C SER A 16 10.82 -13.72 30.61
N CYS A 17 9.59 -14.25 30.52
CA CYS A 17 8.95 -14.52 29.23
C CYS A 17 8.50 -13.20 28.59
N THR A 18 9.44 -12.48 27.98
CA THR A 18 9.10 -11.48 26.97
C THR A 18 8.60 -12.22 25.74
N ALA A 19 7.32 -12.60 25.75
CA ALA A 19 6.66 -13.11 24.56
C ALA A 19 6.70 -12.02 23.49
N SER A 20 7.56 -12.20 22.48
CA SER A 20 7.52 -11.37 21.28
C SER A 20 6.13 -11.56 20.67
N ARG A 21 5.27 -10.54 20.76
CA ARG A 21 3.95 -10.64 20.12
C ARG A 21 4.18 -10.83 18.63
N ASN A 22 3.77 -11.98 18.12
CA ASN A 22 3.77 -12.26 16.69
C ASN A 22 2.98 -11.16 15.97
N PHE A 23 3.55 -10.62 14.90
CA PHE A 23 2.87 -9.61 14.11
C PHE A 23 1.71 -10.24 13.33
N VAL A 24 0.52 -9.62 13.42
CA VAL A 24 -0.69 -10.06 12.74
C VAL A 24 -0.98 -9.07 11.61
N ALA A 25 -0.70 -9.47 10.37
CA ALA A 25 -0.77 -8.60 9.20
C ALA A 25 -2.20 -8.22 8.79
N ASP A 26 -3.18 -9.03 9.16
CA ASP A 26 -4.61 -8.85 8.94
C ASP A 26 -5.32 -8.31 10.19
N LYS A 27 -4.56 -7.77 11.17
CA LYS A 27 -5.13 -7.08 12.31
C LYS A 27 -6.08 -5.98 11.80
N LYS A 28 -7.30 -6.01 12.32
CA LYS A 28 -8.34 -5.02 12.07
C LYS A 28 -8.33 -3.95 13.16
N TYR A 29 -8.66 -2.72 12.76
CA TYR A 29 -8.67 -1.55 13.63
C TYR A 29 -10.07 -0.94 13.65
N PRO A 30 -10.52 -0.45 14.81
CA PRO A 30 -11.81 0.22 14.91
C PRO A 30 -11.79 1.55 14.13
N ILE A 31 -12.93 1.96 13.60
CA ILE A 31 -13.05 3.19 12.80
C ILE A 31 -12.59 4.44 13.56
N SER A 32 -12.73 4.47 14.89
CA SER A 32 -12.28 5.58 15.74
C SER A 32 -10.77 5.80 15.64
N ASP A 33 -9.99 4.73 15.65
CA ASP A 33 -8.53 4.80 15.54
C ASP A 33 -8.13 5.22 14.13
N LEU A 34 -8.79 4.68 13.11
CA LEU A 34 -8.55 5.03 11.70
C LEU A 34 -8.83 6.51 11.43
N LYS A 35 -9.94 7.03 11.96
CA LYS A 35 -10.30 8.45 11.83
C LYS A 35 -9.30 9.35 12.55
N LYS A 36 -8.86 8.95 13.75
CA LYS A 36 -7.83 9.69 14.50
C LYS A 36 -6.52 9.77 13.70
N ASP A 37 -6.04 8.65 13.17
CA ASP A 37 -4.82 8.61 12.35
C ASP A 37 -5.00 9.37 11.04
N TYR A 38 -6.19 9.36 10.44
CA TYR A 38 -6.49 10.16 9.25
C TYR A 38 -6.42 11.66 9.52
N THR A 39 -6.93 12.13 10.66
CA THR A 39 -6.82 13.54 11.06
C THR A 39 -5.36 13.97 11.20
N ILE A 40 -4.51 13.12 11.77
CA ILE A 40 -3.06 13.36 11.85
C ILE A 40 -2.44 13.40 10.44
N PHE A 41 -2.81 12.44 9.59
CA PHE A 41 -2.36 12.39 8.20
C PHE A 41 -2.69 13.68 7.42
N ARG A 42 -3.94 14.15 7.49
CA ARG A 42 -4.37 15.40 6.85
C ARG A 42 -3.59 16.60 7.41
N GLY A 43 -3.55 16.73 8.74
CA GLY A 43 -2.87 17.85 9.40
C GLY A 43 -1.39 17.92 9.06
N ALA A 44 -0.69 16.78 9.03
CA ALA A 44 0.73 16.72 8.65
C ALA A 44 0.97 17.18 7.21
N LEU A 45 0.06 16.86 6.28
CA LEU A 45 0.14 17.36 4.90
C LEU A 45 -0.14 18.86 4.83
N GLU A 46 -1.19 19.34 5.50
CA GLU A 46 -1.57 20.76 5.50
C GLU A 46 -0.49 21.65 6.13
N GLU A 47 0.20 21.16 7.16
CA GLU A 47 1.26 21.90 7.85
C GLU A 47 2.60 21.81 7.10
N GLY A 48 2.95 20.64 6.56
CA GLY A 48 4.32 20.35 6.13
C GLY A 48 4.54 20.20 4.63
N HIS A 49 3.50 20.01 3.81
CA HIS A 49 3.68 19.68 2.40
C HIS A 49 3.82 20.95 1.52
N PRO A 50 4.98 21.19 0.89
CA PRO A 50 5.29 22.48 0.23
C PRO A 50 4.45 22.77 -1.01
N GLY A 51 3.92 21.72 -1.66
CA GLY A 51 3.15 21.84 -2.91
C GLY A 51 1.74 21.27 -2.82
N LEU A 52 1.10 21.28 -1.63
CA LEU A 52 -0.16 20.56 -1.41
C LEU A 52 -1.27 20.99 -2.39
N TYR A 53 -1.25 22.27 -2.78
CA TYR A 53 -2.28 22.91 -3.59
C TYR A 53 -1.79 23.38 -4.97
N TRP A 54 -0.60 22.97 -5.42
CA TRP A 54 -0.02 23.49 -6.68
C TRP A 54 -0.77 23.01 -7.93
N PHE A 55 -1.19 21.75 -7.95
CA PHE A 55 -1.82 21.12 -9.12
C PHE A 55 -3.26 20.69 -8.90
N THR A 56 -3.71 20.78 -7.65
CA THR A 56 -5.08 20.54 -7.23
C THR A 56 -5.45 21.68 -6.29
N PRO A 57 -6.40 22.56 -6.68
CA PRO A 57 -6.80 23.70 -5.87
C PRO A 57 -7.30 23.29 -4.48
N LYS A 58 -7.21 24.21 -3.51
CA LYS A 58 -7.50 23.93 -2.10
C LYS A 58 -8.91 23.36 -1.88
N ASP A 59 -9.92 23.95 -2.50
CA ASP A 59 -11.31 23.48 -2.43
C ASP A 59 -11.46 22.02 -2.88
N SER A 60 -10.76 21.65 -3.96
CA SER A 60 -10.73 20.30 -4.50
C SER A 60 -9.97 19.35 -3.57
N MET A 61 -8.82 19.75 -3.03
CA MET A 61 -8.06 18.95 -2.07
C MET A 61 -8.82 18.74 -0.76
N ASP A 62 -9.47 19.78 -0.23
CA ASP A 62 -10.31 19.68 0.97
C ASP A 62 -11.43 18.67 0.75
N LYS A 63 -12.09 18.70 -0.41
CA LYS A 63 -13.08 17.71 -0.81
C LYS A 63 -12.51 16.30 -0.84
N TYR A 64 -11.34 16.08 -1.45
CA TYR A 64 -10.72 14.74 -1.47
C TYR A 64 -10.32 14.25 -0.07
N PHE A 65 -9.87 15.16 0.81
CA PHE A 65 -9.62 14.83 2.20
C PHE A 65 -10.91 14.40 2.91
N ASP A 66 -12.01 15.11 2.71
CA ASP A 66 -13.29 14.79 3.34
C ASP A 66 -13.88 13.48 2.80
N GLU A 67 -13.82 13.26 1.49
CA GLU A 67 -14.24 12.00 0.85
C GLU A 67 -13.40 10.82 1.38
N GLY A 68 -12.08 10.98 1.48
CA GLY A 68 -11.20 9.95 2.03
C GLY A 68 -11.54 9.61 3.49
N PHE A 69 -11.76 10.62 4.34
CA PHE A 69 -12.13 10.45 5.74
C PHE A 69 -13.48 9.73 5.89
N ASN A 70 -14.46 10.12 5.07
CA ASN A 70 -15.80 9.55 5.09
C ASN A 70 -15.87 8.15 4.47
N SER A 71 -14.91 7.79 3.61
CA SER A 71 -14.81 6.45 3.02
C SER A 71 -14.28 5.37 3.99
N LEU A 72 -13.71 5.79 5.12
CA LEU A 72 -13.18 4.86 6.12
C LEU A 72 -14.30 4.00 6.70
N LYS A 73 -14.02 2.70 6.78
CA LYS A 73 -14.95 1.69 7.28
C LYS A 73 -14.43 1.15 8.61
N ASP A 74 -15.35 0.65 9.43
CA ASP A 74 -14.96 -0.07 10.62
C ASP A 74 -14.19 -1.34 10.27
N SER A 75 -13.30 -1.75 11.19
CA SER A 75 -12.58 -3.01 11.09
C SER A 75 -11.70 -3.14 9.84
N MET A 76 -11.10 -2.05 9.34
CA MET A 76 -10.11 -2.09 8.26
C MET A 76 -8.74 -2.57 8.77
N THR A 77 -8.02 -3.26 7.89
CA THR A 77 -6.62 -3.61 8.08
C THR A 77 -5.69 -2.45 7.73
N GLU A 78 -4.43 -2.50 8.18
CA GLU A 78 -3.41 -1.51 7.80
C GLU A 78 -3.27 -1.38 6.28
N ARG A 79 -3.37 -2.50 5.54
CA ARG A 79 -3.34 -2.50 4.07
C ARG A 79 -4.50 -1.72 3.47
N GLN A 80 -5.72 -1.97 3.95
CA GLN A 80 -6.90 -1.26 3.45
C GLN A 80 -6.84 0.23 3.77
N PHE A 81 -6.44 0.58 5.00
CA PHE A 81 -6.30 1.97 5.41
C PHE A 81 -5.24 2.69 4.57
N ARG A 82 -4.07 2.07 4.40
CA ARG A 82 -3.01 2.59 3.52
C ARG A 82 -3.52 2.82 2.09
N THR A 83 -4.28 1.89 1.51
CA THR A 83 -4.86 2.07 0.17
C THR A 83 -5.81 3.27 0.09
N SER A 84 -6.63 3.51 1.13
CA SER A 84 -7.47 4.71 1.21
C SER A 84 -6.63 5.99 1.23
N LEU A 85 -5.55 6.03 2.02
CA LEU A 85 -4.65 7.20 2.06
C LEU A 85 -3.94 7.43 0.73
N MET A 86 -3.50 6.34 0.05
CA MET A 86 -2.85 6.44 -1.26
C MET A 86 -3.75 7.13 -2.29
N LYS A 87 -5.06 6.88 -2.26
CA LYS A 87 -6.01 7.52 -3.17
C LYS A 87 -6.00 9.04 -3.01
N VAL A 88 -6.06 9.52 -1.76
CA VAL A 88 -6.05 10.95 -1.43
C VAL A 88 -4.70 11.59 -1.80
N VAL A 89 -3.59 10.91 -1.50
CA VAL A 89 -2.25 11.42 -1.85
C VAL A 89 -2.04 11.51 -3.36
N ALA A 90 -2.62 10.60 -4.15
CA ALA A 90 -2.53 10.65 -5.61
C ALA A 90 -3.13 11.94 -6.20
N ASP A 91 -4.17 12.50 -5.55
CA ASP A 91 -4.82 13.74 -5.97
C ASP A 91 -3.99 14.99 -5.67
N ILE A 92 -2.94 14.91 -4.83
CA ILE A 92 -1.96 16.00 -4.64
C ILE A 92 -1.12 16.20 -5.91
N LYS A 93 -0.95 15.14 -6.71
CA LYS A 93 -0.13 15.12 -7.93
C LYS A 93 1.34 15.49 -7.69
N CYS A 94 1.92 15.01 -6.59
CA CYS A 94 3.33 15.15 -6.26
C CYS A 94 4.07 13.80 -6.34
N GLY A 95 5.11 13.73 -7.18
CA GLY A 95 5.86 12.49 -7.39
C GLY A 95 6.65 12.00 -6.17
N HIS A 96 6.85 12.89 -5.19
CA HIS A 96 7.68 12.66 -4.00
C HIS A 96 6.87 12.38 -2.72
N THR A 97 5.54 12.39 -2.81
CA THR A 97 4.66 12.22 -1.64
C THR A 97 4.00 10.86 -1.70
N ALA A 98 4.37 9.94 -0.81
CA ALA A 98 3.86 8.57 -0.84
C ALA A 98 3.46 8.08 0.55
N VAL A 99 2.50 7.14 0.59
CA VAL A 99 2.08 6.49 1.82
C VAL A 99 2.80 5.16 1.98
N GLY A 100 3.62 5.03 3.02
CA GLY A 100 4.29 3.80 3.39
C GLY A 100 3.43 2.88 4.28
N PHE A 101 3.84 1.63 4.41
CA PHE A 101 3.37 0.78 5.51
C PHE A 101 4.08 1.18 6.81
N SER A 102 3.52 0.77 7.95
CA SER A 102 4.20 0.89 9.23
C SER A 102 5.51 0.10 9.22
N LYS A 103 6.51 0.55 9.99
CA LYS A 103 7.80 -0.16 10.11
C LYS A 103 7.64 -1.63 10.49
N ARG A 104 6.61 -1.96 11.27
CA ARG A 104 6.33 -3.34 11.69
C ARG A 104 5.75 -4.17 10.55
N TYR A 105 4.85 -3.60 9.75
CA TYR A 105 4.29 -4.28 8.58
C TYR A 105 5.35 -4.49 7.49
N MET A 106 6.24 -3.51 7.27
CA MET A 106 7.37 -3.68 6.35
C MET A 106 8.27 -4.85 6.74
N ARG A 107 8.67 -4.96 8.01
CA ARG A 107 9.45 -6.11 8.52
C ARG A 107 8.75 -7.46 8.32
N TYR A 108 7.42 -7.47 8.37
CA TYR A 108 6.65 -8.66 8.04
C TYR A 108 6.73 -8.99 6.55
N LEU A 109 6.57 -7.99 5.67
CA LEU A 109 6.69 -8.20 4.23
C LEU A 109 8.05 -8.76 3.80
N ASP A 110 9.13 -8.41 4.52
CA ASP A 110 10.48 -8.92 4.25
C ASP A 110 10.63 -10.43 4.48
N THR A 111 9.79 -11.01 5.36
CA THR A 111 9.89 -12.42 5.77
C THR A 111 8.68 -13.25 5.37
N ALA A 112 7.59 -12.62 4.94
CA ALA A 112 6.34 -13.30 4.64
C ALA A 112 6.42 -14.07 3.32
N ASN A 113 5.98 -15.34 3.35
CA ASN A 113 5.79 -16.15 2.16
C ASN A 113 4.45 -15.78 1.48
N LEU A 114 4.44 -14.68 0.73
CA LEU A 114 3.23 -14.16 0.08
C LEU A 114 3.10 -14.67 -1.35
N LYS A 115 1.86 -14.99 -1.76
CA LYS A 115 1.52 -15.17 -3.17
C LYS A 115 1.66 -13.82 -3.89
N LEU A 116 2.59 -13.77 -4.83
CA LEU A 116 2.82 -12.61 -5.70
C LEU A 116 2.03 -12.74 -7.00
N PHE A 117 1.67 -11.60 -7.57
CA PHE A 117 1.15 -11.58 -8.94
C PHE A 117 2.28 -12.06 -9.89
N PRO A 118 2.04 -13.06 -10.74
CA PRO A 118 3.13 -13.79 -11.39
C PRO A 118 3.73 -13.05 -12.60
N LEU A 119 3.03 -12.08 -13.18
CA LEU A 119 3.48 -11.38 -14.37
C LEU A 119 3.98 -9.97 -14.06
N ALA A 120 5.03 -9.57 -14.77
CA ALA A 120 5.50 -8.20 -14.86
C ALA A 120 5.07 -7.61 -16.20
N PHE A 121 4.80 -6.31 -16.22
CA PHE A 121 4.32 -5.64 -17.43
C PHE A 121 5.17 -4.41 -17.75
N LYS A 122 5.28 -4.09 -19.04
CA LYS A 122 5.46 -2.73 -19.52
C LYS A 122 4.06 -2.18 -19.80
N VAL A 123 3.78 -0.99 -19.28
CA VAL A 123 2.46 -0.37 -19.33
C VAL A 123 2.55 0.97 -20.07
N TRP A 124 1.68 1.18 -21.04
CA TRP A 124 1.50 2.47 -21.73
C TRP A 124 0.10 2.55 -22.34
N LYS A 125 -0.52 3.73 -22.30
CA LYS A 125 -1.89 3.94 -22.78
C LYS A 125 -2.86 2.93 -22.16
N ASP A 126 -3.33 1.98 -22.95
CA ASP A 126 -4.25 0.90 -22.63
C ASP A 126 -3.59 -0.50 -22.65
N THR A 127 -2.28 -0.54 -22.85
CA THR A 127 -1.54 -1.76 -23.18
C THR A 127 -0.77 -2.29 -21.96
N LEU A 128 -0.91 -3.59 -21.71
CA LEU A 128 -0.10 -4.38 -20.78
C LEU A 128 0.70 -5.40 -21.58
N ALA A 129 2.00 -5.17 -21.79
CA ALA A 129 2.87 -6.13 -22.45
C ALA A 129 3.74 -6.86 -21.41
N VAL A 130 3.73 -8.19 -21.43
CA VAL A 130 4.48 -9.01 -20.48
C VAL A 130 5.98 -8.74 -20.63
N THR A 131 6.65 -8.42 -19.53
CA THR A 131 8.12 -8.24 -19.46
C THR A 131 8.81 -9.33 -18.66
N GLY A 132 8.07 -10.06 -17.82
CA GLY A 132 8.58 -11.16 -17.01
C GLY A 132 7.47 -12.04 -16.48
N ASN A 133 7.80 -13.29 -16.18
CA ASN A 133 6.89 -14.28 -15.63
C ASN A 133 7.62 -15.07 -14.54
N LEU A 134 7.06 -15.09 -13.33
CA LEU A 134 7.59 -15.86 -12.20
C LEU A 134 7.45 -17.37 -12.44
N ASN A 135 6.47 -17.80 -13.24
CA ASN A 135 6.34 -19.18 -13.68
C ASN A 135 7.21 -19.43 -14.93
N ARG A 136 8.44 -19.91 -14.73
CA ARG A 136 9.40 -20.15 -15.83
C ARG A 136 8.99 -21.27 -16.81
N LYS A 137 8.01 -22.09 -16.47
CA LYS A 137 7.52 -23.20 -17.33
C LYS A 137 6.33 -22.79 -18.21
N ASP A 138 5.83 -21.57 -18.05
CA ASP A 138 4.71 -21.04 -18.82
C ASP A 138 5.16 -20.66 -20.23
N SER A 139 4.56 -21.30 -21.25
CA SER A 139 4.83 -21.04 -22.66
C SER A 139 3.84 -20.08 -23.31
N ILE A 140 2.77 -19.69 -22.60
CA ILE A 140 1.70 -18.83 -23.13
C ILE A 140 2.04 -17.36 -22.86
N PHE A 141 2.37 -17.03 -21.61
CA PHE A 141 2.69 -15.66 -21.19
C PHE A 141 4.21 -15.41 -21.27
N THR A 142 4.70 -15.30 -22.50
CA THR A 142 6.10 -14.97 -22.81
C THR A 142 6.31 -13.47 -22.94
N ARG A 143 7.57 -13.03 -22.97
CA ARG A 143 7.93 -11.61 -23.08
C ARG A 143 7.38 -11.05 -24.40
N GLY A 144 6.69 -9.91 -24.31
CA GLY A 144 6.03 -9.25 -25.44
C GLY A 144 4.56 -9.63 -25.62
N THR A 145 4.07 -10.69 -24.95
CA THR A 145 2.63 -11.03 -24.98
C THR A 145 1.81 -9.85 -24.48
N VAL A 146 0.87 -9.38 -25.30
CA VAL A 146 -0.07 -8.33 -24.93
C VAL A 146 -1.25 -8.97 -24.22
N VAL A 147 -1.48 -8.55 -22.97
CA VAL A 147 -2.66 -8.92 -22.19
C VAL A 147 -3.75 -7.89 -22.46
N THR A 148 -4.92 -8.35 -22.87
CA THR A 148 -6.08 -7.50 -23.19
C THR A 148 -7.06 -7.41 -22.02
N ALA A 149 -7.13 -8.43 -21.17
CA ALA A 149 -7.97 -8.46 -19.99
C ALA A 149 -7.44 -9.44 -18.92
N ILE A 150 -7.81 -9.18 -17.66
CA ILE A 150 -7.55 -10.05 -16.51
C ILE A 150 -8.85 -10.13 -15.70
N ASN A 151 -9.38 -11.34 -15.48
CA ASN A 151 -10.66 -11.56 -14.76
C ASN A 151 -11.80 -10.66 -15.28
N ASN A 152 -11.97 -10.56 -16.60
CA ASN A 152 -12.96 -9.70 -17.30
C ASN A 152 -12.73 -8.19 -17.17
N TYR A 153 -11.69 -7.73 -16.48
CA TYR A 153 -11.29 -6.32 -16.52
C TYR A 153 -10.36 -6.08 -17.70
N SER A 154 -10.72 -5.14 -18.57
CA SER A 154 -9.84 -4.75 -19.68
C SER A 154 -8.57 -4.09 -19.17
N SER A 155 -7.49 -4.21 -19.93
CA SER A 155 -6.20 -3.57 -19.61
C SER A 155 -6.35 -2.07 -19.39
N LYS A 156 -7.16 -1.39 -20.22
CA LYS A 156 -7.50 0.03 -20.03
C LYS A 156 -8.17 0.29 -18.68
N PHE A 157 -9.20 -0.48 -18.33
CA PHE A 157 -9.92 -0.31 -17.07
C PHE A 157 -8.98 -0.47 -15.86
N LEU A 158 -8.10 -1.48 -15.89
CA LEU A 158 -7.13 -1.71 -14.83
C LEU A 158 -6.17 -0.53 -14.69
N ILE A 159 -5.61 -0.04 -15.80
CA ILE A 159 -4.68 1.10 -15.81
C ILE A 159 -5.37 2.36 -15.26
N ASP A 160 -6.56 2.69 -15.79
CA ASP A 160 -7.32 3.87 -15.37
C ASP A 160 -7.66 3.78 -13.87
N THR A 161 -8.08 2.61 -13.40
CA THR A 161 -8.37 2.36 -11.97
C THR A 161 -7.14 2.58 -11.10
N PHE A 162 -6.00 2.00 -11.47
CA PHE A 162 -4.77 2.10 -10.68
C PHE A 162 -4.20 3.52 -10.68
N PHE A 163 -4.45 4.32 -11.71
CA PHE A 163 -3.98 5.71 -11.78
C PHE A 163 -4.56 6.60 -10.68
N HIS A 164 -5.70 6.23 -10.10
CA HIS A 164 -6.28 6.91 -8.93
C HIS A 164 -5.53 6.64 -7.62
N TYR A 165 -4.55 5.74 -7.61
CA TYR A 165 -3.75 5.38 -6.42
C TYR A 165 -2.26 5.65 -6.60
N LEU A 166 -1.87 6.12 -7.78
CA LEU A 166 -0.49 6.42 -8.13
C LEU A 166 -0.29 7.92 -8.24
N ASN A 167 0.84 8.36 -7.71
CA ASN A 167 1.24 9.76 -7.74
C ASN A 167 1.62 10.16 -9.17
N GLY A 168 1.19 11.35 -9.57
CA GLY A 168 1.73 12.05 -10.74
C GLY A 168 2.85 13.00 -10.32
N ASP A 169 3.51 13.62 -11.29
CA ASP A 169 4.35 14.79 -11.07
C ASP A 169 3.75 15.95 -11.85
N GLY A 170 2.96 16.76 -11.15
CA GLY A 170 1.99 17.66 -11.75
C GLY A 170 0.96 16.93 -12.60
N ASN A 171 0.59 17.53 -13.73
CA ASN A 171 -0.40 16.94 -14.65
C ASN A 171 0.18 15.85 -15.57
N SER A 172 1.45 15.46 -15.39
CA SER A 172 2.09 14.41 -16.17
C SER A 172 1.65 13.02 -15.71
N ILE A 173 1.22 12.18 -16.66
CA ILE A 173 0.84 10.78 -16.44
C ILE A 173 1.96 9.78 -16.76
N THR A 174 3.05 10.23 -17.38
CA THR A 174 4.17 9.37 -17.81
C THR A 174 4.80 8.62 -16.63
N GLY A 175 4.93 9.30 -15.48
CA GLY A 175 5.42 8.70 -14.25
C GLY A 175 4.55 7.52 -13.80
N LYS A 176 3.22 7.66 -13.86
CA LYS A 176 2.27 6.60 -13.47
C LYS A 176 2.41 5.34 -14.31
N TYR A 177 2.60 5.49 -15.63
CA TYR A 177 2.90 4.36 -16.52
C TYR A 177 4.19 3.64 -16.14
N GLN A 178 5.24 4.40 -15.84
CA GLN A 178 6.52 3.84 -15.42
C GLN A 178 6.40 3.14 -14.06
N THR A 179 5.69 3.73 -13.10
CA THR A 179 5.42 3.12 -11.80
C THR A 179 4.67 1.80 -11.90
N LEU A 180 3.64 1.69 -12.75
CA LEU A 180 2.96 0.42 -13.02
C LEU A 180 3.86 -0.60 -13.73
N SER A 181 4.83 -0.13 -14.50
CA SER A 181 5.80 -0.99 -15.20
C SER A 181 6.88 -1.55 -14.27
N THR A 182 7.04 -1.00 -13.06
CA THR A 182 7.96 -1.54 -12.06
C THR A 182 7.46 -2.90 -11.58
N PHE A 183 8.37 -3.88 -11.55
CA PHE A 183 8.06 -5.24 -11.11
C PHE A 183 7.38 -5.23 -9.72
N GLY A 184 6.25 -5.93 -9.60
CA GLY A 184 5.48 -6.02 -8.36
C GLY A 184 4.42 -4.93 -8.17
N THR A 185 4.61 -3.71 -8.68
CA THR A 185 3.66 -2.60 -8.46
C THR A 185 2.27 -2.91 -9.03
N PHE A 186 2.20 -3.39 -10.28
CA PHE A 186 0.92 -3.79 -10.88
C PHE A 186 0.20 -4.83 -10.03
N GLY A 187 0.92 -5.85 -9.55
CA GLY A 187 0.37 -6.89 -8.69
C GLY A 187 -0.14 -6.37 -7.34
N VAL A 188 0.57 -5.41 -6.74
CA VAL A 188 0.12 -4.74 -5.52
C VAL A 188 -1.15 -3.93 -5.77
N MET A 189 -1.23 -3.18 -6.87
CA MET A 189 -2.44 -2.43 -7.22
C MET A 189 -3.62 -3.37 -7.49
N TYR A 190 -3.40 -4.43 -8.27
CA TYR A 190 -4.40 -5.45 -8.58
C TYR A 190 -4.97 -6.12 -7.32
N LYS A 191 -4.12 -6.38 -6.32
CA LYS A 191 -4.54 -7.00 -5.06
C LYS A 191 -5.30 -6.05 -4.14
N ASN A 192 -5.03 -4.75 -4.22
CA ASN A 192 -5.47 -3.78 -3.22
C ASN A 192 -6.65 -2.91 -3.68
N CYS A 193 -6.81 -2.71 -4.99
CA CYS A 193 -7.78 -1.76 -5.56
C CYS A 193 -8.98 -2.44 -6.22
N LEU A 194 -8.97 -3.78 -6.36
CA LEU A 194 -10.04 -4.60 -6.93
C LEU A 194 -10.62 -5.54 -5.88
#